data_AF-T1UP92-F1
#
_entry.id   AF-T1UP92-F1
#
_cell.length_a   1.000
_cell.length_b   1.000
_cell.length_c   1.000
_cell.angle_alpha   90.00
_cell.angle_beta   90.00
_cell.angle_gamma   90.00
#
_symmetry.space_group_name_H-M   'P 1'
#
loop_
_entity.id
_entity.type
_entity.pdbx_description
1 polymer ?
#
loop_
_entity_poly.entity_id
_entity_poly.type
_entity_poly.pdbx_seq_one_letter_code
_entity_poly.pdbx_strand_id
1 'polypeptide(L)'
;FFSKIMYGKDRLTTPLLRMKDGKYHKEGEFTPISWDMAFDTMAAKWKHSLATKGPTSVGMFGSGQWTIWEGYAASKLHKAGFLTNNIDPNARHCMASAVGGFMRTFGIDEPMGCYDDLEAADQFVLWGANMAEMHPI
;
A
#
# COMPACT_ATOMS: atom_id res chain seq x y z
N PHE A 1 7.64 -5.69 22.19
CA PHE A 1 6.47 -5.55 21.28
C PHE A 1 6.80 -6.10 19.89
N PHE A 2 7.84 -5.58 19.20
CA PHE A 2 8.23 -6.05 17.86
C PHE A 2 8.55 -7.55 17.76
N SER A 3 9.13 -8.16 18.79
CA SER A 3 9.41 -9.61 18.81
C SER A 3 8.16 -10.50 18.71
N LYS A 4 6.95 -9.96 18.84
CA LYS A 4 5.69 -10.73 18.82
C LYS A 4 4.87 -10.56 17.55
N ILE A 5 5.06 -9.48 16.78
CA ILE A 5 4.15 -9.10 15.68
C ILE A 5 4.10 -10.15 14.56
N MET A 6 5.12 -11.01 14.48
CA MET A 6 5.15 -12.07 13.48
C MET A 6 4.54 -13.40 13.92
N TYR A 7 4.22 -13.59 15.19
CA TYR A 7 3.90 -14.92 15.74
C TYR A 7 2.45 -15.05 16.23
N GLY A 8 1.53 -14.26 15.64
CA GLY A 8 0.09 -14.48 15.80
C GLY A 8 -0.30 -15.88 15.34
N LYS A 9 -1.20 -16.55 16.09
CA LYS A 9 -1.60 -17.95 15.87
C LYS A 9 -2.28 -18.16 14.51
N ASP A 10 -2.86 -17.11 13.96
CA ASP A 10 -3.71 -17.04 12.76
C ASP A 10 -2.99 -16.43 11.55
N ARG A 11 -1.64 -16.40 11.56
CA ARG A 11 -0.86 -16.00 10.39
C ARG A 11 -1.31 -16.81 9.16
N LEU A 12 -1.63 -16.11 8.07
CA LEU A 12 -1.98 -16.73 6.80
C LEU A 12 -0.79 -17.56 6.28
N THR A 13 -1.03 -18.84 5.99
CA THR A 13 0.00 -19.79 5.52
C THR A 13 -0.23 -20.29 4.10
N THR A 14 -1.41 -20.06 3.54
CA THR A 14 -1.80 -20.53 2.20
C THR A 14 -2.73 -19.52 1.53
N PRO A 15 -2.73 -19.41 0.19
CA PRO A 15 -3.74 -18.63 -0.51
C PRO A 15 -5.15 -19.13 -0.22
N LEU A 16 -6.09 -18.20 -0.05
CA LEU A 16 -7.50 -18.49 0.18
C LEU A 16 -8.32 -17.90 -0.98
N LEU A 17 -9.13 -18.74 -1.61
CA LEU A 17 -10.04 -18.32 -2.69
C LEU A 17 -11.49 -18.63 -2.30
N ARG A 18 -12.41 -17.74 -2.66
CA ARG A 18 -13.85 -18.01 -2.50
C ARG A 18 -14.29 -19.05 -3.52
N MET A 19 -14.73 -20.20 -3.02
CA MET A 19 -15.10 -21.36 -3.84
C MET A 19 -16.53 -21.80 -3.55
N LYS A 20 -17.23 -22.24 -4.60
CA LYS A 20 -18.53 -22.93 -4.54
C LYS A 20 -18.55 -23.98 -5.65
N ASP A 21 -18.92 -25.22 -5.32
CA ASP A 21 -18.96 -26.35 -6.27
C ASP A 21 -17.64 -26.56 -7.04
N GLY A 22 -16.50 -26.45 -6.34
CA GLY A 22 -15.17 -26.71 -6.90
C GLY A 22 -14.62 -25.61 -7.82
N LYS A 23 -15.29 -24.46 -7.94
CA LYS A 23 -14.87 -23.33 -8.79
C LYS A 23 -14.94 -22.00 -8.05
N TYR A 24 -14.21 -21.00 -8.55
CA TYR A 24 -14.32 -19.63 -8.06
C TYR A 24 -15.78 -19.16 -8.10
N HIS A 25 -16.26 -18.62 -6.99
CA HIS A 25 -17.57 -17.98 -6.90
C HIS A 25 -17.51 -16.80 -5.95
N LYS A 26 -18.12 -15.66 -6.31
CA LYS A 26 -18.01 -14.43 -5.50
C LYS A 26 -18.63 -14.57 -4.12
N GLU A 27 -19.70 -15.34 -4.03
CA GLU A 27 -20.42 -15.69 -2.78
C GLU A 27 -19.97 -17.03 -2.19
N GLY A 28 -18.83 -17.57 -2.63
CA GLY A 28 -18.27 -18.79 -2.07
C GLY A 28 -17.56 -18.56 -0.73
N GLU A 29 -17.27 -19.67 -0.05
CA GLU A 29 -16.50 -19.69 1.20
C GLU A 29 -15.00 -19.74 0.92
N PHE A 30 -14.20 -19.15 1.82
CA PHE A 30 -12.75 -19.19 1.69
C PHE A 30 -12.22 -20.61 1.85
N THR A 31 -11.57 -21.10 0.80
CA THR A 31 -10.99 -22.43 0.73
C THR A 31 -9.51 -22.31 0.38
N PRO A 32 -8.61 -23.05 1.07
CA PRO A 32 -7.20 -23.15 0.70
C PRO A 32 -6.99 -23.63 -0.75
N ILE A 33 -6.09 -22.97 -1.47
CA ILE A 33 -5.69 -23.35 -2.84
C ILE A 33 -4.17 -23.23 -3.03
N SER A 34 -3.64 -23.76 -4.13
CA SER A 34 -2.22 -23.57 -4.49
C SER A 34 -1.95 -22.15 -4.99
N TRP A 35 -0.67 -21.75 -4.98
CA TRP A 35 -0.22 -20.50 -5.60
C TRP A 35 -0.51 -20.44 -7.10
N ASP A 36 -0.33 -21.55 -7.82
CA ASP A 36 -0.62 -21.62 -9.26
C ASP A 36 -2.10 -21.32 -9.53
N MET A 37 -3.02 -21.93 -8.79
CA MET A 37 -4.45 -21.67 -8.94
C MET A 37 -4.82 -20.22 -8.58
N ALA A 38 -4.15 -19.64 -7.58
CA ALA A 38 -4.36 -18.25 -7.20
C ALA A 38 -3.95 -17.31 -8.33
N PHE A 39 -2.74 -17.49 -8.88
CA PHE A 39 -2.23 -16.67 -9.98
C PHE A 39 -2.98 -16.91 -11.29
N ASP A 40 -3.36 -18.13 -11.62
CA ASP A 40 -4.20 -18.44 -12.79
C ASP A 40 -5.53 -17.68 -12.73
N THR A 41 -6.18 -17.72 -11.56
CA THR A 41 -7.44 -17.01 -11.34
C THR A 41 -7.25 -15.50 -11.45
N MET A 42 -6.20 -14.94 -10.85
CA MET A 42 -5.88 -13.51 -10.93
C MET A 42 -5.60 -13.09 -12.37
N ALA A 43 -4.73 -13.82 -13.07
CA ALA A 43 -4.32 -13.52 -14.45
C ALA A 43 -5.51 -13.59 -15.41
N ALA A 44 -6.38 -14.59 -15.28
CA ALA A 44 -7.59 -14.70 -16.09
C ALA A 44 -8.51 -13.48 -15.90
N LYS A 45 -8.74 -13.05 -14.65
CA LYS A 45 -9.55 -11.86 -14.34
C LYS A 45 -8.91 -10.57 -14.84
N TRP A 46 -7.59 -10.42 -14.65
CA TRP A 46 -6.84 -9.24 -15.09
C TRP A 46 -6.88 -9.11 -16.62
N LYS A 47 -6.56 -10.19 -17.35
CA LYS A 47 -6.62 -10.24 -18.81
C LYS A 47 -8.02 -9.92 -19.33
N HIS A 48 -9.06 -10.50 -18.72
CA HIS A 48 -10.45 -10.22 -19.11
C HIS A 48 -10.81 -8.73 -18.91
N SER A 49 -10.46 -8.13 -17.76
CA SER A 49 -10.75 -6.72 -17.48
C SER A 49 -10.01 -5.79 -18.45
N LEU A 50 -8.71 -6.05 -18.67
CA LEU A 50 -7.92 -5.28 -19.63
C LEU A 50 -8.48 -5.39 -21.06
N ALA A 51 -8.85 -6.60 -21.50
CA ALA A 51 -9.38 -6.80 -22.85
C ALA A 51 -10.75 -6.13 -23.07
N THR A 52 -11.60 -6.07 -22.04
CA THR A 52 -12.98 -5.57 -22.16
C THR A 52 -13.15 -4.09 -21.82
N LYS A 53 -12.32 -3.56 -20.92
CA LYS A 53 -12.47 -2.20 -20.37
C LYS A 53 -11.18 -1.38 -20.39
N GLY A 54 -10.07 -1.97 -20.81
CA GLY A 54 -8.76 -1.30 -20.88
C GLY A 54 -8.09 -1.07 -19.51
N PRO A 55 -6.95 -0.37 -19.50
CA PRO A 55 -6.10 -0.17 -18.31
C PRO A 55 -6.76 0.52 -17.13
N THR A 56 -7.79 1.34 -17.35
CA THR A 56 -8.50 2.07 -16.28
C THR A 56 -9.41 1.18 -15.44
N SER A 57 -9.59 -0.09 -15.82
CA SER A 57 -10.44 -1.05 -15.12
C SER A 57 -9.72 -1.91 -14.07
N VAL A 58 -8.39 -1.86 -14.05
CA VAL A 58 -7.55 -2.55 -13.07
C VAL A 58 -6.89 -1.52 -12.15
N GLY A 59 -6.49 -1.94 -10.96
CA GLY A 59 -5.82 -1.05 -10.03
C GLY A 59 -5.24 -1.76 -8.82
N MET A 60 -4.44 -1.01 -8.07
CA MET A 60 -3.76 -1.44 -6.85
C MET A 60 -3.85 -0.37 -5.78
N PHE A 61 -4.16 -0.80 -4.55
CA PHE A 61 -4.07 0.04 -3.37
C PHE A 61 -2.82 -0.35 -2.59
N GLY A 62 -1.82 0.54 -2.60
CA GLY A 62 -0.49 0.27 -2.05
C GLY A 62 -0.33 0.65 -0.58
N SER A 63 0.91 0.60 -0.09
CA SER A 63 1.21 0.96 1.30
C SER A 63 2.53 1.71 1.44
N GLY A 64 2.56 2.71 2.35
CA GLY A 64 3.81 3.32 2.83
C GLY A 64 4.63 2.40 3.75
N GLN A 65 4.08 1.22 4.12
CA GLN A 65 4.79 0.17 4.87
C GLN A 65 5.51 -0.82 3.94
N TRP A 66 5.41 -0.64 2.63
CA TRP A 66 6.23 -1.40 1.70
C TRP A 66 7.70 -1.07 1.87
N THR A 67 8.54 -2.04 1.56
CA THR A 67 9.92 -1.74 1.22
C THR A 67 10.00 -0.85 -0.02
N ILE A 68 11.09 -0.10 -0.16
CA ILE A 68 11.29 0.79 -1.31
C ILE A 68 11.18 0.02 -2.64
N TRP A 69 11.77 -1.18 -2.70
CA TRP A 69 11.77 -2.00 -3.92
C TRP A 69 10.41 -2.61 -4.24
N GLU A 70 9.58 -2.97 -3.25
CA GLU A 70 8.21 -3.41 -3.50
C GLU A 70 7.38 -2.29 -4.13
N GLY A 71 7.46 -1.07 -3.58
CA GLY A 71 6.78 0.10 -4.15
C GLY A 71 7.25 0.43 -5.57
N TYR A 72 8.57 0.35 -5.80
CA TYR A 72 9.14 0.56 -7.14
C TYR A 72 8.68 -0.51 -8.14
N ALA A 73 8.70 -1.78 -7.76
CA ALA A 73 8.22 -2.88 -8.60
C ALA A 73 6.73 -2.75 -8.91
N ALA A 74 5.90 -2.42 -7.92
CA ALA A 74 4.47 -2.16 -8.08
C ALA A 74 4.19 -1.00 -9.05
N SER A 75 4.94 0.10 -8.91
CA SER A 75 4.89 1.25 -9.82
C SER A 75 5.23 0.86 -11.26
N LYS A 76 6.33 0.13 -11.48
CA LYS A 76 6.71 -0.34 -12.83
C LYS A 76 5.65 -1.28 -13.42
N LEU A 77 5.15 -2.24 -12.63
CA LEU A 77 4.12 -3.17 -13.07
C LEU A 77 2.87 -2.42 -13.54
N HIS A 78 2.40 -1.42 -12.79
CA HIS A 78 1.17 -0.69 -13.12
C HIS A 78 1.38 0.34 -14.23
N LYS A 79 2.38 1.22 -14.08
CA LYS A 79 2.56 2.37 -14.97
C LYS A 79 3.20 1.98 -16.30
N ALA A 80 4.16 1.06 -16.31
CA ALA A 80 4.86 0.65 -17.51
C ALA A 80 4.36 -0.69 -18.07
N GLY A 81 3.94 -1.63 -17.20
CA GLY A 81 3.42 -2.92 -17.62
C GLY A 81 1.95 -2.84 -18.06
N PHE A 82 1.06 -2.51 -17.14
CA PHE A 82 -0.38 -2.45 -17.40
C PHE A 82 -0.86 -1.12 -18.00
N LEU A 83 0.04 -0.13 -18.11
CA LEU A 83 -0.25 1.20 -18.64
C LEU A 83 -1.41 1.90 -17.91
N THR A 84 -1.46 1.75 -16.59
CA THR A 84 -2.47 2.37 -15.73
C THR A 84 -1.83 3.22 -14.63
N ASN A 85 -2.49 4.34 -14.31
CA ASN A 85 -2.16 5.17 -13.16
C ASN A 85 -3.01 4.85 -11.93
N ASN A 86 -3.85 3.81 -11.99
CA ASN A 86 -4.66 3.34 -10.86
C ASN A 86 -3.80 2.60 -9.82
N ILE A 87 -2.82 3.29 -9.27
CA ILE A 87 -2.00 2.86 -8.15
C ILE A 87 -1.89 4.03 -7.19
N ASP A 88 -2.42 3.88 -5.97
CA ASP A 88 -2.36 4.91 -4.93
C ASP A 88 -2.20 4.22 -3.56
N PRO A 89 -1.37 4.75 -2.64
CA PRO A 89 -1.09 4.10 -1.37
C PRO A 89 -2.00 4.60 -0.25
N ASN A 90 -2.04 3.86 0.88
CA ASN A 90 -2.61 4.36 2.13
C ASN A 90 -2.02 5.72 2.59
N ALA A 91 -0.79 6.06 2.19
CA ALA A 91 -0.17 7.36 2.46
C ALA A 91 -0.95 8.55 1.85
N ARG A 92 -1.86 8.31 0.90
CA ARG A 92 -2.85 9.30 0.44
C ARG A 92 -3.68 9.86 1.60
N HIS A 93 -4.03 9.03 2.56
CA HIS A 93 -4.81 9.42 3.74
C HIS A 93 -3.96 10.06 4.84
N CYS A 94 -2.64 10.14 4.66
CA CYS A 94 -1.70 10.63 5.66
C CYS A 94 -0.96 11.88 5.15
N MET A 95 -0.06 11.72 4.17
CA MET A 95 0.92 12.75 3.81
C MET A 95 0.51 13.61 2.60
N ALA A 96 -0.58 13.30 1.90
CA ALA A 96 -0.94 13.98 0.66
C ALA A 96 -1.10 15.51 0.80
N SER A 97 -1.66 15.99 1.91
CA SER A 97 -1.78 17.44 2.17
C SER A 97 -0.43 18.10 2.42
N ALA A 98 0.48 17.41 3.13
CA ALA A 98 1.84 17.90 3.37
C ALA A 98 2.63 17.99 2.05
N VAL A 99 2.64 16.91 1.25
CA VAL A 99 3.26 16.89 -0.09
C VAL A 99 2.71 18.02 -0.98
N GLY A 100 1.39 18.20 -0.98
CA GLY A 100 0.74 19.31 -1.70
C GLY A 100 1.23 20.69 -1.24
N GLY A 101 1.43 20.88 0.07
CA GLY A 101 2.02 22.09 0.64
C GLY A 101 3.48 22.29 0.23
N PHE A 102 4.32 21.27 0.36
CA PHE A 102 5.73 21.31 -0.02
C PHE A 102 5.93 21.67 -1.49
N MET A 103 5.22 21.00 -2.39
CA MET A 103 5.31 21.28 -3.83
C MET A 103 4.87 22.70 -4.19
N ARG A 104 3.90 23.27 -3.48
CA ARG A 104 3.41 24.64 -3.72
C ARG A 104 4.37 25.71 -3.20
N THR A 105 5.00 25.47 -2.06
CA THR A 105 5.85 26.48 -1.39
C THR A 105 7.30 26.39 -1.84
N PHE A 106 7.84 25.18 -2.02
CA PHE A 106 9.27 24.93 -2.25
C PHE A 106 9.57 24.27 -3.59
N GLY A 107 8.56 23.68 -4.27
CA GLY A 107 8.76 22.97 -5.55
C GLY A 107 9.48 21.63 -5.42
N ILE A 108 9.77 21.19 -4.20
CA ILE A 108 10.36 19.90 -3.84
C ILE A 108 9.68 19.41 -2.57
N ASP A 109 9.58 18.08 -2.42
CA ASP A 109 8.95 17.42 -1.28
C ASP A 109 9.91 17.23 -0.08
N GLU A 110 9.34 16.88 1.07
CA GLU A 110 9.99 16.58 2.35
C GLU A 110 10.57 17.79 3.15
N PRO A 111 10.74 17.65 4.49
CA PRO A 111 11.30 18.72 5.33
C PRO A 111 12.74 19.09 4.96
N MET A 112 13.10 20.36 5.17
CA MET A 112 14.47 20.86 5.03
C MET A 112 15.33 20.70 6.30
N GLY A 113 14.68 20.53 7.46
CA GLY A 113 15.33 20.31 8.75
C GLY A 113 15.54 18.82 9.06
N CYS A 114 16.00 18.53 10.27
CA CYS A 114 16.23 17.16 10.73
C CYS A 114 15.98 17.03 12.24
N TYR A 115 16.20 15.84 12.80
CA TYR A 115 15.92 15.62 14.23
C TYR A 115 16.89 16.36 15.16
N ASP A 116 18.09 16.71 14.71
CA ASP A 116 19.06 17.50 15.48
C ASP A 116 18.52 18.91 15.87
N ASP A 117 17.49 19.39 15.16
CA ASP A 117 16.80 20.64 15.50
C ASP A 117 16.07 20.54 16.86
N LEU A 118 15.75 19.31 17.33
CA LEU A 118 15.15 19.09 18.64
C LEU A 118 16.12 19.45 19.78
N GLU A 119 17.42 19.23 19.62
CA GLU A 119 18.41 19.60 20.64
C GLU A 119 18.81 21.07 20.57
N ALA A 120 18.60 21.71 19.42
CA ALA A 120 18.97 23.11 19.18
C ALA A 120 17.83 24.11 19.47
N ALA A 121 16.58 23.66 19.52
CA ALA A 121 15.42 24.53 19.69
C ALA A 121 15.23 25.02 21.13
N ASP A 122 15.05 26.32 21.29
CA ASP A 122 14.64 26.90 22.58
C ASP A 122 13.15 26.70 22.87
N GLN A 123 12.33 26.51 21.83
CA GLN A 123 10.86 26.49 21.91
C GLN A 123 10.25 25.51 20.90
N PHE A 124 9.16 24.84 21.31
CA PHE A 124 8.39 23.94 20.46
C PHE A 124 6.93 24.37 20.35
N VAL A 125 6.37 24.34 19.14
CA VAL A 125 4.95 24.62 18.89
C VAL A 125 4.32 23.45 18.15
N LEU A 126 3.39 22.76 18.80
CA LEU A 126 2.73 21.57 18.27
C LEU A 126 1.35 21.93 17.71
N TRP A 127 1.23 21.99 16.39
CA TRP A 127 -0.03 22.27 15.70
C TRP A 127 -0.91 21.02 15.58
N GLY A 128 -1.50 20.60 16.70
CA GLY A 128 -2.37 19.42 16.76
C GLY A 128 -1.65 18.07 16.74
N ALA A 129 -0.31 18.08 16.77
CA ALA A 129 0.51 16.88 16.82
C ALA A 129 0.50 16.26 18.24
N ASN A 130 -0.09 15.08 18.40
CA ASN A 130 0.03 14.28 19.62
C ASN A 130 1.34 13.47 19.58
N MET A 131 2.47 14.13 19.80
CA MET A 131 3.79 13.48 19.72
C MET A 131 3.99 12.41 20.81
N ALA A 132 3.40 12.63 22.00
CA ALA A 132 3.54 11.72 23.13
C ALA A 132 3.14 10.26 22.82
N GLU A 133 2.14 10.05 21.96
CA GLU A 133 1.67 8.71 21.59
C GLU A 133 2.03 8.31 20.15
N MET A 134 2.11 9.26 19.21
CA MET A 134 2.28 8.94 17.78
C MET A 134 3.73 9.06 17.28
N HIS A 135 4.60 9.79 17.99
CA HIS A 135 6.05 9.89 17.72
C HIS A 135 6.82 9.89 19.05
N PRO A 136 6.89 8.75 19.77
CA PRO A 136 7.33 8.76 21.18
C PRO A 136 8.83 8.90 21.43
N ILE A 137 9.66 8.70 20.40
CA ILE A 137 11.12 8.88 20.43
C ILE A 137 11.41 10.20 19.73
#